data_AF-A0A447V886-F1
#
_entry.id   AF-A0A447V886-F1
#
_cell.length_a   1.000
_cell.length_b   1.000
_cell.length_c   1.000
_cell.angle_alpha   90.00
_cell.angle_beta   90.00
_cell.angle_gamma   90.00
#
_symmetry.space_group_name_H-M   'P 1'
#
loop_
_entity.id
_entity.type
_entity.pdbx_description
1 polymer ?
#
loop_
_entity_poly.entity_id
_entity_poly.type
_entity_poly.pdbx_seq_one_letter_code
_entity_poly.pdbx_strand_id
1 'polypeptide(L)'
;MISTLTNDLPVCLMIALAAASISMTITQTELFAGLRSWTAKKNAMLGHLFQCFYCLSHWVVFACMLVYRPYLLHSGMPVVDWIMTAFITLTLTTFVNGMIFKVFQMAVGTHLLKHEAQQTLQSTK
;
A
#
# COMPACT_ATOMS: atom_id res chain seq x y z
N MET A 1 -13.01 -14.67 24.84
CA MET A 1 -12.60 -13.27 24.58
C MET A 1 -11.13 -13.18 24.17
N ILE A 2 -10.20 -13.90 24.80
CA ILE A 2 -8.77 -13.93 24.38
C ILE A 2 -8.60 -14.68 23.04
N SER A 3 -9.29 -15.81 22.82
CA SER A 3 -9.12 -16.63 21.62
C SER A 3 -9.60 -15.99 20.30
N THR A 4 -10.55 -15.05 20.32
CA THR A 4 -10.97 -14.31 19.11
C THR A 4 -9.95 -13.23 18.74
N LEU A 5 -9.44 -12.49 19.72
CA LEU A 5 -8.40 -11.48 19.52
C LEU A 5 -7.10 -12.08 18.93
N THR A 6 -6.76 -13.31 19.32
CA THR A 6 -5.59 -14.03 18.79
C THR A 6 -5.73 -14.39 17.31
N ASN A 7 -6.95 -14.49 16.77
CA ASN A 7 -7.18 -14.83 15.36
C ASN A 7 -7.31 -13.58 14.46
N ASP A 8 -7.94 -12.51 14.94
CA ASP A 8 -8.23 -11.34 14.09
C ASP A 8 -7.05 -10.37 13.96
N LEU A 9 -6.20 -10.25 14.98
CA LEU A 9 -5.02 -9.37 14.92
C LEU A 9 -4.01 -9.81 13.84
N PRO A 10 -3.61 -11.09 13.74
CA PRO A 10 -2.77 -11.56 12.65
C PRO A 10 -3.42 -11.35 11.28
N VAL A 11 -4.74 -11.52 11.17
CA VAL A 11 -5.47 -11.27 9.91
C VAL A 11 -5.35 -9.80 9.51
N CYS A 12 -5.58 -8.86 10.44
CA CYS A 12 -5.41 -7.43 10.17
C CYS A 12 -3.97 -7.09 9.77
N LEU A 13 -2.97 -7.70 10.41
CA LEU A 13 -1.57 -7.52 10.04
C LEU A 13 -1.28 -8.01 8.62
N MET A 14 -1.75 -9.21 8.26
CA MET A 14 -1.57 -9.77 6.93
C MET A 14 -2.29 -8.92 5.87
N ILE A 15 -3.51 -8.44 6.17
CA ILE A 15 -4.24 -7.50 5.31
C ILE A 15 -3.42 -6.23 5.11
N ALA A 16 -2.86 -5.66 6.18
CA ALA A 16 -2.08 -4.43 6.08
C ALA A 16 -0.83 -4.59 5.21
N LEU A 17 -0.08 -5.69 5.40
CA LEU A 17 1.11 -6.00 4.59
C LEU A 17 0.76 -6.25 3.12
N ALA A 18 -0.29 -7.01 2.86
CA ALA A 18 -0.77 -7.30 1.51
C ALA A 18 -1.27 -6.03 0.82
N ALA A 19 -2.10 -5.23 1.51
CA ALA A 19 -2.65 -4.00 0.97
C ALA A 19 -1.57 -2.97 0.66
N ALA A 20 -0.55 -2.87 1.52
CA ALA A 20 0.61 -2.01 1.29
C ALA A 20 1.37 -2.44 0.03
N SER A 21 1.73 -3.72 -0.03
CA SER A 21 2.43 -4.31 -1.18
C SER A 21 1.67 -4.12 -2.49
N ILE A 22 0.38 -4.47 -2.53
CA ILE A 22 -0.46 -4.33 -3.73
C ILE A 22 -0.54 -2.86 -4.17
N SER A 23 -0.76 -1.95 -3.22
CA SER A 23 -0.89 -0.52 -3.54
C SER A 23 0.41 0.04 -4.10
N MET A 24 1.56 -0.30 -3.50
CA MET A 24 2.86 0.11 -4.00
C MET A 24 3.17 -0.50 -5.35
N THR A 25 2.87 -1.79 -5.55
CA THR A 25 3.06 -2.44 -6.85
C THR A 25 2.28 -1.74 -7.96
N ILE A 26 1.00 -1.49 -7.76
CA ILE A 26 0.15 -0.87 -8.79
C ILE A 26 0.55 0.60 -9.04
N THR A 27 0.91 1.33 -7.99
CA THR A 27 1.20 2.77 -8.13
C THR A 27 2.62 3.08 -8.59
N GLN A 28 3.61 2.25 -8.25
CA GLN A 28 5.03 2.54 -8.48
C GLN A 28 5.67 1.68 -9.57
N THR A 29 5.20 0.47 -9.84
CA THR A 29 5.90 -0.37 -10.82
C THR A 29 5.58 0.03 -12.26
N GLU A 30 6.60 -0.02 -13.11
CA GLU A 30 6.50 0.34 -14.54
C GLU A 30 5.48 -0.53 -15.29
N LEU A 31 5.27 -1.77 -14.84
CA LEU A 31 4.28 -2.68 -15.43
C LEU A 31 2.87 -2.06 -15.47
N PHE A 32 2.52 -1.25 -14.46
CA PHE A 32 1.21 -0.61 -14.37
C PHE A 32 1.20 0.84 -14.89
N ALA A 33 2.29 1.33 -15.51
CA ALA A 33 2.32 2.67 -16.10
C ALA A 33 1.24 2.86 -17.18
N GLY A 34 1.03 1.84 -18.02
CA GLY A 34 -0.04 1.82 -19.02
C GLY A 34 -1.42 1.96 -18.38
N LEU A 35 -1.71 1.18 -17.34
CA LEU A 35 -2.98 1.25 -16.60
C LEU A 35 -3.20 2.64 -15.99
N ARG A 36 -2.19 3.20 -15.32
CA ARG A 36 -2.27 4.54 -14.68
C ARG A 36 -2.53 5.65 -15.69
N SER A 37 -1.86 5.61 -16.84
CA SER A 37 -2.07 6.60 -17.90
C SER A 37 -3.45 6.46 -18.56
N TRP A 38 -3.97 5.24 -18.70
CA TRP A 38 -5.30 4.98 -19.23
C TRP A 38 -6.41 5.45 -18.27
N THR A 39 -6.30 5.15 -16.98
CA THR A 39 -7.30 5.60 -15.98
C THR A 39 -7.34 7.12 -15.88
N ALA A 40 -6.17 7.78 -15.92
CA ALA A 40 -6.08 9.24 -15.92
C ALA A 40 -6.77 9.88 -17.15
N LYS A 41 -6.70 9.25 -18.33
CA LYS A 41 -7.41 9.71 -19.54
C LYS A 41 -8.93 9.54 -19.44
N LYS A 42 -9.41 8.55 -18.70
CA LYS A 42 -10.84 8.26 -18.54
C LYS A 42 -11.52 9.16 -17.51
N ASN A 43 -10.90 9.37 -16.36
CA ASN A 43 -11.43 10.21 -15.30
C ASN A 43 -10.31 10.70 -14.37
N ALA A 44 -10.27 12.00 -14.09
CA ALA A 44 -9.23 12.61 -13.25
C ALA A 44 -9.18 12.00 -11.83
N MET A 45 -10.33 11.70 -11.21
CA MET A 45 -10.40 11.12 -9.87
C MET A 45 -9.88 9.67 -9.84
N LEU A 46 -10.23 8.86 -10.84
CA LEU A 46 -9.69 7.51 -10.97
C LEU A 46 -8.19 7.55 -11.27
N GLY A 47 -7.73 8.48 -12.10
CA GLY A 47 -6.30 8.71 -12.33
C GLY A 47 -5.54 8.97 -11.04
N HIS A 48 -6.04 9.88 -10.20
CA HIS A 48 -5.42 10.19 -8.91
C HIS A 48 -5.38 8.96 -7.99
N LEU A 49 -6.45 8.16 -7.96
CA LEU A 49 -6.53 6.96 -7.14
C LEU A 49 -5.41 5.95 -7.47
N PHE A 50 -5.16 5.70 -8.75
CA PHE A 50 -4.15 4.72 -9.20
C PHE A 50 -2.71 5.26 -9.18
N GLN A 51 -2.52 6.55 -8.92
CA GLN A 51 -1.19 7.16 -8.76
C GLN A 51 -0.81 7.37 -7.29
N CYS A 52 -1.80 7.38 -6.40
CA CYS A 52 -1.63 7.61 -4.97
C CYS A 52 -1.68 6.27 -4.20
N PHE A 53 -0.54 5.77 -3.72
CA PHE A 53 -0.48 4.52 -2.93
C PHE A 53 -1.36 4.57 -1.69
N TYR A 54 -1.43 5.72 -1.01
CA TYR A 54 -2.27 5.93 0.16
C TYR A 54 -3.76 5.78 -0.19
N CYS A 55 -4.17 6.42 -1.27
CA CYS A 55 -5.55 6.42 -1.74
C CYS A 55 -5.98 5.00 -2.15
N LEU A 56 -5.14 4.32 -2.93
CA LEU A 56 -5.40 2.94 -3.35
C LEU A 56 -5.48 1.98 -2.15
N SER A 57 -4.64 2.17 -1.12
CA SER A 57 -4.67 1.34 0.09
C SER A 57 -5.99 1.37 0.84
N HIS A 58 -6.77 2.46 0.79
CA HIS A 58 -8.10 2.49 1.42
C HIS A 58 -9.01 1.43 0.81
N TRP A 59 -9.06 1.39 -0.53
CA TRP A 59 -9.91 0.47 -1.26
C TRP A 59 -9.43 -0.97 -1.13
N VAL A 60 -8.11 -1.19 -1.13
CA VAL A 60 -7.56 -2.54 -0.92
C VAL A 60 -7.85 -3.04 0.49
N VAL A 61 -7.66 -2.22 1.53
CA VAL A 61 -7.99 -2.60 2.91
C VAL A 61 -9.49 -2.89 3.06
N PHE A 62 -10.36 -2.02 2.53
CA PHE A 62 -11.80 -2.25 2.58
C PHE A 62 -12.21 -3.52 1.84
N ALA A 63 -11.66 -3.78 0.65
CA ALA A 63 -11.93 -5.01 -0.10
C ALA A 63 -11.49 -6.25 0.68
N CYS A 64 -10.27 -6.25 1.25
CA CYS A 64 -9.79 -7.35 2.06
C CYS A 64 -10.63 -7.55 3.32
N MET A 65 -11.02 -6.49 4.03
CA MET A 65 -11.86 -6.61 5.22
C MET A 65 -13.28 -7.06 4.92
N LEU A 66 -13.84 -6.76 3.75
CA LEU A 66 -15.13 -7.31 3.35
C LEU A 66 -15.08 -8.83 3.13
N VAL A 67 -13.93 -9.34 2.66
CA VAL A 67 -13.69 -10.77 2.44
C VAL A 67 -13.40 -11.50 3.76
N TYR A 68 -12.44 -11.03 4.55
CA TYR A 68 -11.96 -11.72 5.75
C TYR A 68 -12.74 -11.37 7.02
N ARG A 69 -13.46 -10.24 7.02
CA ARG A 69 -14.31 -9.75 8.12
C ARG A 69 -13.68 -9.81 9.52
N PRO A 70 -12.48 -9.25 9.74
CA PRO A 70 -11.89 -9.21 11.08
C PRO A 70 -12.61 -8.19 11.97
N TYR A 71 -12.76 -8.51 13.26
CA TYR A 71 -13.33 -7.59 14.26
C TYR A 71 -12.40 -7.50 15.49
N LEU A 72 -11.60 -6.43 15.57
CA LEU A 72 -10.69 -6.22 16.71
C LEU A 72 -11.39 -5.73 17.97
N LEU A 73 -12.50 -5.01 17.79
CA LEU A 73 -13.26 -4.37 18.86
C LEU A 73 -14.61 -5.06 19.00
N HIS A 74 -15.11 -5.10 20.23
CA HIS A 74 -16.40 -5.68 20.58
C HIS A 74 -17.14 -4.72 21.51
N SER A 75 -17.59 -3.59 20.96
CA SER A 75 -18.35 -2.56 21.69
C SER A 75 -19.85 -2.84 21.77
N GLY A 76 -20.34 -3.86 21.04
CA GLY A 76 -21.76 -4.17 20.87
C GLY A 76 -22.41 -3.48 19.67
N MET A 77 -21.69 -2.59 18.98
CA MET A 77 -22.11 -1.96 17.73
C MET A 77 -21.22 -2.45 16.57
N PRO A 78 -21.64 -3.47 15.79
CA PRO A 78 -20.77 -4.14 14.82
C PRO A 78 -20.27 -3.21 13.70
N VAL A 79 -21.06 -2.20 13.32
CA VAL A 79 -20.66 -1.22 12.29
C VAL A 79 -19.52 -0.34 12.78
N VAL A 80 -19.59 0.13 14.03
CA VAL A 80 -18.54 0.98 14.63
C VAL A 80 -17.26 0.18 14.80
N ASP A 81 -17.36 -1.06 15.30
CA ASP A 81 -16.21 -1.95 15.47
C ASP A 81 -15.52 -2.26 14.13
N TRP A 82 -16.29 -2.45 13.07
CA TRP A 82 -15.76 -2.69 11.72
C TRP A 82 -15.02 -1.46 11.18
N ILE A 83 -15.62 -0.27 11.29
CA ILE A 83 -14.99 0.99 10.87
C ILE A 83 -13.69 1.22 11.64
N MET A 84 -13.72 1.08 12.96
CA MET A 84 -12.53 1.26 13.78
C MET A 84 -11.42 0.26 13.42
N THR A 85 -11.77 -1.01 13.24
CA THR A 85 -10.82 -2.05 12.78
C THR A 85 -10.23 -1.70 11.41
N ALA A 86 -11.03 -1.10 10.52
CA ALA A 86 -10.57 -0.68 9.20
C ALA A 86 -9.57 0.46 9.25
N PHE A 87 -9.84 1.50 10.04
CA PHE A 87 -8.91 2.61 10.20
C PHE A 87 -7.62 2.21 10.94
N ILE A 88 -7.70 1.27 11.89
CA ILE A 88 -6.51 0.70 12.54
C ILE A 88 -5.65 -0.05 11.51
N THR A 89 -6.26 -0.95 10.75
CA THR A 89 -5.58 -1.73 9.70
C THR A 89 -4.99 -0.82 8.62
N LEU A 90 -5.74 0.21 8.22
CA LEU A 90 -5.29 1.20 7.26
C LEU A 90 -4.11 2.02 7.78
N THR A 91 -4.11 2.42 9.05
CA THR A 91 -2.98 3.13 9.67
C THR A 91 -1.71 2.29 9.62
N LEU A 92 -1.83 0.98 9.90
CA LEU A 92 -0.70 0.06 9.78
C LEU A 92 -0.25 -0.09 8.32
N THR A 93 -1.20 -0.20 7.38
CA THR A 93 -0.93 -0.27 5.94
C THR A 93 -0.14 0.94 5.45
N THR A 94 -0.53 2.14 5.87
CA THR A 94 0.08 3.39 5.42
C THR A 94 1.46 3.60 6.03
N PHE A 95 1.65 3.18 7.28
CA PHE A 95 2.97 3.12 7.90
C PHE A 95 3.91 2.19 7.12
N VAL A 96 3.46 0.99 6.78
CA VAL A 96 4.22 0.02 5.98
C VAL A 96 4.51 0.57 4.59
N ASN A 97 3.53 1.17 3.91
CA ASN A 97 3.75 1.86 2.64
C ASN A 97 4.84 2.93 2.73
N GLY A 98 4.83 3.74 3.77
CA GLY A 98 5.86 4.76 4.00
C GLY A 98 7.26 4.16 4.10
N MET A 99 7.39 3.04 4.82
CA MET A 99 8.65 2.29 4.90
C MET A 99 9.06 1.72 3.54
N ILE A 100 8.16 1.04 2.83
CA ILE A 100 8.42 0.50 1.49
C ILE A 100 8.83 1.61 0.53
N PHE A 101 8.17 2.77 0.58
CA PHE A 101 8.46 3.90 -0.30
C PHE A 101 9.83 4.50 -0.03
N LYS A 102 10.23 4.61 1.24
CA LYS A 102 11.59 5.02 1.62
C LYS A 102 12.63 4.04 1.10
N VAL A 103 12.40 2.73 1.26
CA VAL A 103 13.28 1.68 0.73
C VAL A 103 13.39 1.77 -0.79
N PHE A 104 12.26 1.95 -1.49
CA PHE A 104 12.22 2.12 -2.93
C PHE A 104 13.03 3.34 -3.40
N GLN A 105 12.86 4.50 -2.76
CA GLN A 105 13.65 5.69 -3.08
C GLN A 105 15.14 5.49 -2.88
N MET A 106 15.56 4.83 -1.78
CA MET A 106 16.96 4.51 -1.53
C MET A 106 17.54 3.57 -2.61
N ALA A 107 16.76 2.57 -3.03
CA ALA A 107 17.17 1.65 -4.09
C ALA A 107 17.34 2.37 -5.44
N VAL A 108 16.38 3.22 -5.82
CA VAL A 108 16.45 4.02 -7.05
C VAL A 108 17.62 5.00 -7.00
N GLY A 109 17.83 5.70 -5.88
CA GLY A 109 18.97 6.60 -5.71
C GLY A 109 20.31 5.90 -5.86
N THR A 110 20.44 4.69 -5.30
CA THR A 110 21.65 3.87 -5.45
C THR A 110 21.89 3.46 -6.91
N HIS A 111 20.82 3.16 -7.66
CA HIS A 111 20.93 2.80 -9.07
C HIS A 111 21.38 3.99 -9.94
N LEU A 112 20.84 5.19 -9.68
CA LEU A 112 21.25 6.41 -10.38
C LEU A 112 22.72 6.76 -10.12
N LEU A 113 23.14 6.73 -8.85
CA LEU A 113 24.55 6.99 -8.49
C LEU A 113 25.52 6.02 -9.16
N LYS A 114 25.15 4.73 -9.25
CA LYS A 114 25.95 3.73 -9.97
C LYS A 114 26.05 4.04 -11.46
N HIS A 115 24.95 4.47 -12.08
CA HIS A 115 24.91 4.82 -13.50
C HIS A 115 25.78 6.05 -13.81
N GLU A 116 25.68 7.11 -12.99
CA GLU A 116 26.51 8.32 -13.14
C GLU A 116 28.01 8.03 -12.94
N ALA A 117 28.36 7.22 -11.94
CA ALA A 117 29.75 6.80 -11.70
C ALA A 117 30.31 6.01 -12.90
N GLN A 118 29.51 5.13 -13.51
CA GLN A 118 29.90 4.38 -14.71
C GLN A 118 30.11 5.31 -15.92
N GLN A 119 29.23 6.29 -16.13
CA GLN A 119 29.38 7.27 -17.21
C GLN A 119 30.66 8.11 -17.06
N THR A 120 30.98 8.55 -15.84
CA THR A 120 32.20 9.35 -15.57
C THR A 120 33.49 8.55 -15.80
N LEU A 121 33.50 7.27 -15.44
CA LEU A 121 34.65 6.39 -15.69
C LEU A 121 34.84 6.12 -17.19
N GLN A 122 33.76 6.04 -17.97
CA GLN A 122 33.81 5.87 -19.42
C GLN A 122 34.23 7.15 -20.15
N SER A 123 33.86 8.34 -19.66
CA SER A 123 34.26 9.61 -20.27
C SER A 123 35.72 10.01 -20.01
N THR A 124 36.37 9.40 -19.02
CA THR A 124 37.76 9.69 -18.62
C THR A 124 38.77 8.75 -19.27
N LYS A 125 38.33 7.80 -20.11
CA LYS A 125 39.15 6.83 -20.82
C LYS A 125 39.24 7.18 -22.31
#